data_AF-A0A8K0Y383-F1
#
_entry.id   AF-A0A8K0Y383-F1
#
_cell.length_a   1.000
_cell.length_b   1.000
_cell.length_c   1.000
_cell.angle_alpha   90.00
_cell.angle_beta   90.00
_cell.angle_gamma   90.00
#
_symmetry.space_group_name_H-M   'P 1'
#
loop_
_entity.id
_entity.type
_entity.pdbx_description
1 polymer ?
#
loop_
_entity_poly.entity_id
_entity_poly.type
_entity_poly.pdbx_seq_one_letter_code
_entity_poly.pdbx_strand_id
1 'polypeptide(L)' 'MEFVKNKKLVYTWQHMDVPDFPETIVTWELEEISKNKTRLTLTHTGFTSKDQVKDHSEGWAFFLNELVKYLTRLRPL' A
#
# COMPACT_ATOMS: atom_id res chain seq x y z
N MET A 1 -9.87 3.69 -11.19
CA MET A 1 -8.86 2.61 -11.11
C MET A 1 -7.83 2.81 -12.21
N GLU A 2 -6.55 2.61 -11.94
CA GLU A 2 -5.45 2.63 -12.91
C GLU A 2 -4.59 1.39 -12.70
N PHE A 3 -4.16 0.72 -13.77
CA PHE A 3 -3.25 -0.42 -13.69
C PHE A 3 -2.22 -0.37 -14.79
N VAL A 4 -0.95 -0.25 -14.40
CA VAL A 4 0.21 -0.32 -15.29
C VAL A 4 1.13 -1.42 -14.77
N LYS A 5 1.19 -2.52 -15.53
CA LYS A 5 1.96 -3.71 -15.16
C LYS A 5 3.39 -3.34 -14.73
N ASN A 6 3.82 -3.88 -13.58
CA ASN A 6 5.14 -3.69 -12.97
C ASN A 6 5.54 -2.24 -12.67
N LYS A 7 4.58 -1.29 -12.67
CA LYS A 7 4.88 0.13 -12.43
C LYS A 7 3.91 0.78 -11.47
N LYS A 8 2.60 0.60 -11.65
CA LYS A 8 1.60 1.35 -10.89
C LYS A 8 0.29 0.59 -10.75
N LEU A 9 -0.33 0.73 -9.58
CA LEU A 9 -1.70 0.28 -9.32
C LEU A 9 -2.41 1.35 -8.48
N VAL A 10 -3.57 1.80 -8.93
CA VAL A 10 -4.42 2.77 -8.22
C VAL A 10 -5.83 2.24 -8.13
N TYR A 11 -6.39 2.21 -6.92
CA TYR A 11 -7.77 1.81 -6.68
C TYR A 11 -8.40 2.61 -5.54
N THR A 12 -9.73 2.64 -5.50
CA THR A 12 -10.47 3.22 -4.39
C THR A 12 -10.64 2.19 -3.28
N TRP A 13 -10.69 2.66 -2.04
CA TRP A 13 -10.86 1.83 -0.84
C TRP A 13 -11.85 2.51 0.11
N GLN A 14 -12.61 1.72 0.85
CA GLN A 14 -13.52 2.24 1.87
C GLN A 14 -13.62 1.23 3.01
N HIS A 15 -13.69 1.74 4.24
CA HIS A 15 -13.96 0.90 5.41
C HIS A 15 -15.47 0.68 5.52
N MET A 16 -15.98 -0.42 4.94
CA MET A 16 -17.41 -0.69 4.83
C MET A 16 -18.15 -0.78 6.18
N ASP A 17 -17.45 -1.14 7.25
CA ASP A 17 -18.03 -1.32 8.59
C ASP A 17 -18.00 -0.06 9.46
N VAL A 18 -17.38 1.03 8.97
CA VAL A 18 -17.35 2.32 9.67
C VAL A 18 -18.33 3.28 8.99
N PRO A 19 -19.41 3.69 9.68
CA PRO A 19 -20.36 4.65 9.14
C PRO A 19 -19.65 5.94 8.71
N ASP A 20 -20.09 6.48 7.58
CA ASP A 20 -19.60 7.74 7.00
C ASP A 20 -18.07 7.78 6.74
N PHE A 21 -17.41 6.62 6.67
CA PHE A 21 -16.01 6.56 6.28
C PHE A 21 -15.85 6.99 4.81
N PRO A 22 -14.96 7.96 4.51
CA PRO A 22 -14.81 8.46 3.15
C PRO A 22 -14.29 7.38 2.21
N GLU A 23 -14.70 7.43 0.94
CA GLU A 23 -13.97 6.70 -0.10
C GLU A 23 -12.56 7.32 -0.24
N THR A 24 -11.54 6.48 -0.10
CA THR A 24 -10.12 6.85 -0.17
C THR A 24 -9.47 6.25 -1.41
N ILE A 25 -8.25 6.68 -1.72
CA ILE A 25 -7.48 6.20 -2.88
C ILE A 25 -6.17 5.61 -2.38
N VAL A 26 -5.91 4.35 -2.77
CA VAL A 26 -4.63 3.68 -2.56
C VAL A 26 -3.86 3.66 -3.87
N THR A 27 -2.62 4.14 -3.81
CA THR A 27 -1.67 4.14 -4.93
C THR A 27 -0.42 3.35 -4.56
N TRP A 28 -0.06 2.40 -5.41
CA TRP A 28 1.17 1.64 -5.35
C TRP A 28 2.04 2.04 -6.54
N GLU A 29 3.29 2.42 -6.27
CA GLU A 29 4.29 2.74 -7.29
C GLU A 29 5.51 1.84 -7.11
N LEU A 30 5.91 1.18 -8.19
CA LEU A 30 7.00 0.22 -8.24
C LEU A 30 8.11 0.77 -9.12
N GLU A 31 9.27 1.00 -8.52
CA GLU A 31 10.47 1.48 -9.20
C GLU A 31 11.56 0.40 -9.11
N GLU A 32 12.10 -0.02 -10.25
CA GLU A 32 13.30 -0.86 -10.25
C GLU A 32 14.52 0.01 -9.91
N ILE A 33 15.17 -0.29 -8.78
CA ILE A 33 16.35 0.47 -8.32
C ILE A 33 17.66 -0.27 -8.59
N SER A 34 17.60 -1.59 -8.83
CA SER A 34 18.71 -2.40 -9.35
C SER A 34 18.17 -3.79 -9.72
N LYS A 35 19.01 -4.64 -10.34
CA LYS A 35 18.67 -6.05 -10.61
C LYS A 35 18.10 -6.73 -9.37
N ASN A 36 16.87 -7.25 -9.49
CA ASN A 36 16.14 -7.95 -8.44
C ASN A 36 15.89 -7.12 -7.15
N LYS A 37 15.86 -5.78 -7.24
CA LYS A 37 15.46 -4.88 -6.16
C LYS A 37 14.45 -3.85 -6.66
N THR A 38 13.35 -3.74 -5.93
CA THR A 38 12.26 -2.80 -6.23
C THR A 38 12.08 -1.89 -5.03
N ARG A 39 12.02 -0.58 -5.29
CA ARG A 39 11.43 0.37 -4.35
C ARG A 39 9.93 0.38 -4.55
N LEU A 40 9.21 0.17 -3.45
CA LEU A 40 7.77 0.28 -3.41
C LEU A 40 7.40 1.53 -2.63
N THR A 41 6.63 2.43 -3.24
CA THR A 41 6.00 3.57 -2.58
C THR A 41 4.50 3.31 -2.50
N LEU A 42 3.95 3.34 -1.28
CA LEU A 42 2.51 3.25 -1.04
C LEU A 42 2.01 4.60 -0.54
N THR A 43 1.01 5.15 -1.22
CA THR A 43 0.31 6.37 -0.80
C THR A 43 -1.17 6.07 -0.63
N HIS A 44 -1.72 6.37 0.54
CA HIS A 44 -3.15 6.26 0.84
C HIS A 44 -3.71 7.66 1.16
N THR A 45 -4.61 8.17 0.32
CA THR A 45 -5.14 9.55 0.40
C THR A 45 -6.66 9.56 0.49
N GLY A 46 -7.26 10.69 0.87
CA GLY A 46 -8.72 10.84 0.99
C GLY A 46 -9.25 10.76 2.42
N PHE A 47 -8.38 10.59 3.41
CA PHE A 47 -8.76 10.64 4.82
C PHE A 47 -9.21 12.04 5.23
N THR A 48 -10.18 12.10 6.13
CA THR A 48 -10.76 13.33 6.65
C THR A 48 -10.33 13.64 8.08
N SER A 49 -9.64 12.72 8.77
CA SER A 49 -9.11 12.93 10.11
C SER A 49 -7.68 12.42 10.29
N LYS A 50 -6.96 12.99 11.27
CA LYS A 50 -5.60 12.55 11.63
C LYS A 50 -5.57 11.14 12.24
N ASP A 51 -6.62 10.77 12.96
CA ASP A 51 -6.73 9.44 13.57
C ASP A 51 -6.85 8.36 12.48
N GLN A 52 -7.65 8.61 11.44
CA GLN A 52 -7.72 7.73 10.28
C GLN A 52 -6.34 7.57 9.61
N VAL A 53 -5.60 8.67 9.42
CA VAL A 53 -4.24 8.61 8.86
C VAL A 53 -3.32 7.76 9.73
N LYS A 54 -3.35 7.95 11.05
CA LYS A 54 -2.52 7.21 12.00
C LYS A 54 -2.84 5.71 11.99
N ASP A 55 -4.10 5.34 12.13
CA ASP A 55 -4.53 3.94 12.20
C ASP A 55 -4.17 3.19 10.91
N HIS A 56 -4.39 3.82 9.75
CA HIS A 56 -4.05 3.20 8.47
C HIS A 56 -2.55 3.17 8.22
N SER A 57 -1.79 4.16 8.71
CA SER A 57 -0.32 4.12 8.67
C SER A 57 0.24 2.96 9.47
N GLU A 58 -0.31 2.68 10.66
CA GLU A 58 0.08 1.54 11.49
C GLU A 58 -0.26 0.19 10.82
N GLY A 59 -1.47 0.07 10.28
CA GLY A 59 -1.90 -1.11 9.53
C GLY A 59 -1.01 -1.38 8.31
N TRP A 60 -0.74 -0.35 7.49
CA TRP A 60 0.15 -0.48 6.33
C TRP A 60 1.58 -0.83 6.73
N ALA A 61 2.11 -0.23 7.80
CA ALA A 61 3.45 -0.57 8.28
C ALA A 61 3.56 -2.05 8.65
N PHE A 62 2.54 -2.61 9.31
CA PHE A 62 2.49 -4.05 9.60
C PHE A 62 2.48 -4.89 8.31
N PHE A 63 1.56 -4.63 7.38
CA PHE A 63 1.43 -5.44 6.16
C PHE A 63 2.62 -5.31 5.20
N LEU A 64 3.26 -4.15 5.12
CA LEU A 64 4.49 -3.98 4.34
C LEU A 64 5.65 -4.78 4.93
N ASN A 65 5.75 -4.89 6.26
CA ASN A 65 6.73 -5.77 6.91
C ASN A 65 6.45 -7.26 6.62
N GLU A 66 5.19 -7.69 6.68
CA GLU A 66 4.81 -9.07 6.32
C GLU A 66 5.10 -9.38 4.83
N LEU A 67 4.88 -8.42 3.94
CA LEU A 67 5.25 -8.54 2.52
C LEU A 67 6.76 -8.76 2.36
N VAL A 68 7.60 -7.99 3.07
CA VAL A 68 9.05 -8.18 3.04
C VAL A 68 9.43 -9.58 3.55
N LYS A 69 8.84 -10.04 4.65
CA LYS A 69 9.06 -11.41 5.16
C LYS A 69 8.67 -12.48 4.14
N TYR A 70 7.53 -12.32 3.48
CA TYR A 70 7.07 -13.25 2.46
C TYR A 70 8.05 -13.31 1.27
N LEU A 71 8.43 -12.15 0.73
CA LEU A 71 9.34 -12.06 -0.42
C LEU A 71 10.75 -12.57 -0.11
N THR A 72 11.22 -12.40 1.14
CA THR A 72 12.55 -12.90 1.56
C THR A 72 12.54 -14.39 1.84
N ARG A 73 11.44 -14.96 2.37
CA ARG A 73 11.28 -16.42 2.50
C ARG A 73 11.29 -17.17 1.17
N LEU A 74 10.80 -16.54 0.11
CA LEU A 74 10.76 -17.12 -1.24
C LEU A 74 12.10 -17.08 -1.98
N ARG A 75 13.12 -16.42 -1.42
CA ARG A 75 14.45 -16.36 -2.00
C ARG A 75 15.37 -17.34 -1.23
N PRO A 76 15.53 -18.61 -1.67
CA PRO A 76 16.63 -19.41 -1.16
C PRO A 76 17.95 -18.69 -1.49
N LEU A 77 18.87 -18.67 -0.51
CA LEU A 77 20.22 -18.11 -0.64
C LEU A 77 20.96 -18.72 -1.84
#